data_AF-A0A1H9PUM6-F1
#
_entry.id   AF-A0A1H9PUM6-F1
#
_cell.length_a   1.000
_cell.length_b   1.000
_cell.length_c   1.000
_cell.angle_alpha   90.00
_cell.angle_beta   90.00
_cell.angle_gamma   90.00
#
_symmetry.space_group_name_H-M   'P 1'
#
loop_
_entity.id
_entity.type
_entity.pdbx_description
1 polymer ?
#
loop_
_entity_poly.entity_id
_entity_poly.type
_entity_poly.pdbx_seq_one_letter_code
_entity_poly.pdbx_strand_id
1 'polypeptide(L)'
;MSNITYLNNNDVFKPVDIKALRNNIRVAGLANSHVQSLSLSTDYLPSLAAKISFSYRYLTSVETALRDTASAIPVILNSGMAALKNLQLERKTATESDLKEIAEDINGAVVEVSGKITQQANNVRKALADISEELDRFTTDTEIEVFKQNNQLVSQELETTESATAQLSTQRSAVTSAIALIETKDFATLLNDTILTAKTLADAGMQPPQVEIVEAGLKIGSEFIGDVQKGLKLLDLIDLRDSMNERLDKLTGQLKAFEDQLAKNNDSIKLILQAYAFDDLRGQVVIEANQVIDTIEAVTAYISQTDTGQEDQLSDVVQTLQKLSDYIRTIT
;
A
#
# COMPACT_ATOMS: atom_id res chain seq x y z
N MET A 1 34.87 45.56 -0.05
CA MET A 1 35.41 44.37 -0.74
C MET A 1 34.60 43.18 -0.28
N SER A 2 33.49 42.89 -0.97
CA SER A 2 32.68 41.72 -0.69
C SER A 2 33.28 40.57 -1.48
N ASN A 3 33.68 39.50 -0.80
CA ASN A 3 34.12 38.26 -1.44
C ASN A 3 32.94 37.73 -2.26
N ILE A 4 32.99 37.91 -3.58
CA ILE A 4 32.16 37.16 -4.52
C ILE A 4 32.72 35.74 -4.46
N THR A 5 32.12 34.91 -3.63
CA THR A 5 32.31 33.46 -3.71
C THR A 5 31.77 33.06 -5.08
N TYR A 6 32.67 32.81 -6.03
CA TYR A 6 32.33 32.14 -7.27
C TYR A 6 31.63 30.83 -6.90
N LEU A 7 30.30 30.79 -6.98
CA LEU A 7 29.55 29.57 -6.87
C LEU A 7 30.07 28.66 -7.98
N ASN A 8 30.74 27.60 -7.59
CA ASN A 8 31.18 26.58 -8.53
C ASN A 8 29.90 26.11 -9.24
N ASN A 9 29.84 26.23 -10.57
CA ASN A 9 28.62 26.02 -11.37
C ASN A 9 27.94 24.65 -11.13
N ASN A 10 28.65 23.70 -10.49
CA ASN A 10 28.15 22.37 -10.13
C ASN A 10 27.23 22.36 -8.88
N ASP A 11 27.21 23.41 -8.04
CA ASP A 11 26.35 23.44 -6.84
C ASP A 11 24.92 23.96 -7.12
N VAL A 12 24.75 24.66 -8.25
CA VAL A 12 23.52 25.36 -8.68
C VAL A 12 22.50 24.41 -9.32
N PHE A 13 22.97 23.42 -10.08
CA PHE A 13 22.11 22.48 -10.80
C PHE A 13 22.02 21.16 -10.04
N LYS A 14 20.89 20.93 -9.35
CA LYS A 14 20.65 19.68 -8.63
C LYS A 14 20.28 18.58 -9.63
N PRO A 15 20.88 17.37 -9.53
CA PRO A 15 20.49 16.26 -10.38
C PRO A 15 19.02 15.90 -10.09
N VAL A 16 18.22 15.68 -11.13
CA VAL A 16 16.82 15.25 -11.02
C VAL A 16 16.61 14.02 -11.89
N ASP A 17 15.97 13.00 -11.35
CA ASP A 17 15.58 11.80 -12.07
C ASP A 17 14.09 11.83 -12.42
N ILE A 18 13.81 12.37 -13.59
CA ILE A 18 12.45 12.55 -14.10
C ILE A 18 11.79 11.22 -14.47
N LYS A 19 12.60 10.22 -14.86
CA LYS A 19 12.09 8.88 -15.10
C LYS A 19 11.66 8.24 -13.78
N ALA A 20 12.45 8.41 -12.73
CA ALA A 20 12.08 8.00 -11.39
C ALA A 20 10.84 8.74 -10.90
N LEU A 21 10.74 10.07 -11.06
CA LEU A 21 9.55 10.84 -10.69
C LEU A 21 8.28 10.30 -11.36
N ARG A 22 8.28 10.17 -12.70
CA ARG A 22 7.12 9.65 -13.45
C ARG A 22 6.78 8.21 -13.04
N ASN A 23 7.80 7.38 -12.84
CA ASN A 23 7.58 6.02 -12.36
C ASN A 23 6.98 6.01 -10.95
N ASN A 24 7.45 6.86 -10.04
CA ASN A 24 6.95 6.95 -8.67
C ASN A 24 5.49 7.37 -8.64
N ILE A 25 5.08 8.35 -9.46
CA ILE A 25 3.67 8.75 -9.60
C ILE A 25 2.81 7.58 -10.12
N ARG A 26 3.29 6.86 -11.14
CA ARG A 26 2.57 5.69 -11.68
C ARG A 26 2.42 4.58 -10.64
N VAL A 27 3.48 4.26 -9.91
CA VAL A 27 3.45 3.22 -8.86
C VAL A 27 2.58 3.68 -7.68
N ALA A 28 2.59 4.97 -7.34
CA ALA A 28 1.70 5.54 -6.33
C ALA A 28 0.24 5.40 -6.76
N GLY A 29 -0.07 5.52 -8.05
CA GLY A 29 -1.40 5.23 -8.59
C GLY A 29 -1.85 3.79 -8.32
N LEU A 30 -0.96 2.81 -8.50
CA LEU A 30 -1.24 1.40 -8.19
C LEU A 30 -1.45 1.19 -6.69
N ALA A 31 -0.59 1.76 -5.85
CA ALA A 31 -0.72 1.70 -4.39
C ALA A 31 -2.05 2.31 -3.92
N ASN A 32 -2.43 3.46 -4.47
CA ASN A 32 -3.74 4.08 -4.21
C ASN A 32 -4.89 3.14 -4.60
N SER A 33 -4.86 2.53 -5.79
CA SER A 33 -5.89 1.57 -6.20
C SER A 33 -6.01 0.37 -5.26
N HIS A 34 -4.88 -0.17 -4.78
CA HIS A 34 -4.90 -1.24 -3.78
C HIS A 34 -5.49 -0.77 -2.45
N VAL A 35 -5.12 0.42 -1.97
CA VAL A 35 -5.72 0.99 -0.75
C VAL A 35 -7.24 1.14 -0.89
N GLN A 36 -7.73 1.66 -2.02
CA GLN A 36 -9.18 1.79 -2.26
C GLN A 36 -9.87 0.42 -2.24
N SER A 37 -9.31 -0.55 -2.96
CA SER A 37 -9.89 -1.90 -3.07
C SER A 37 -9.93 -2.58 -1.70
N LEU A 38 -8.82 -2.52 -0.96
CA LEU A 38 -8.72 -3.16 0.36
C LEU A 38 -9.67 -2.49 1.35
N SER A 39 -9.74 -1.15 1.38
CA SER A 39 -10.65 -0.42 2.27
C SER A 39 -12.11 -0.77 2.02
N LEU A 40 -12.53 -0.89 0.75
CA LEU A 40 -13.88 -1.32 0.41
C LEU A 40 -14.16 -2.78 0.82
N SER A 41 -13.19 -3.67 0.63
CA SER A 41 -13.37 -5.09 0.96
C SER A 41 -13.39 -5.37 2.46
N THR A 42 -12.66 -4.58 3.26
CA THR A 42 -12.54 -4.79 4.70
C THR A 42 -13.45 -3.88 5.52
N ASP A 43 -13.99 -2.81 4.92
CA ASP A 43 -14.65 -1.69 5.59
C ASP A 43 -13.75 -1.03 6.66
N TYR A 44 -12.43 -1.05 6.42
CA TYR A 44 -11.41 -0.55 7.34
C TYR A 44 -10.76 0.74 6.82
N LEU A 45 -10.56 1.70 7.74
CA LEU A 45 -9.93 3.01 7.51
C LEU A 45 -10.37 3.73 6.21
N PRO A 46 -11.68 3.94 5.96
CA PRO A 46 -12.15 4.63 4.75
C PRO A 46 -11.66 6.08 4.66
N SER A 47 -11.42 6.74 5.79
CA SER A 47 -10.85 8.08 5.84
C SER A 47 -9.40 8.13 5.35
N LEU A 48 -8.59 7.12 5.71
CA LEU A 48 -7.22 6.98 5.20
C LEU A 48 -7.24 6.77 3.69
N ALA A 49 -8.09 5.86 3.20
CA ALA A 49 -8.24 5.63 1.78
C ALA A 49 -8.63 6.91 1.03
N ALA A 50 -9.57 7.71 1.57
CA ALA A 50 -9.91 9.00 1.00
C ALA A 50 -8.71 9.97 0.98
N LYS A 51 -7.95 10.08 2.08
CA LYS A 51 -6.74 10.94 2.15
C LYS A 51 -5.70 10.55 1.10
N ILE A 52 -5.44 9.25 0.92
CA ILE A 52 -4.53 8.75 -0.12
C ILE A 52 -5.04 9.09 -1.53
N SER A 53 -6.34 8.92 -1.77
CA SER A 53 -6.96 9.27 -3.06
C SER A 53 -6.82 10.75 -3.41
N PHE A 54 -7.04 11.64 -2.43
CA PHE A 54 -6.81 13.08 -2.60
C PHE A 54 -5.33 13.38 -2.86
N SER A 55 -4.43 12.81 -2.05
CA SER A 55 -2.98 12.96 -2.21
C SER A 55 -2.49 12.52 -3.59
N TYR A 56 -3.06 11.43 -4.13
CA TYR A 56 -2.73 10.95 -5.47
C TYR A 56 -3.14 11.96 -6.56
N ARG A 57 -4.32 12.58 -6.44
CA ARG A 57 -4.73 13.64 -7.39
C ARG A 57 -3.74 14.81 -7.37
N TYR A 58 -3.29 15.21 -6.19
CA TYR A 58 -2.30 16.28 -6.08
C TYR A 58 -0.91 15.87 -6.63
N LEU A 59 -0.49 14.60 -6.50
CA LEU A 59 0.71 14.12 -7.20
C LEU A 59 0.62 14.31 -8.72
N THR A 60 -0.54 14.03 -9.32
CA THR A 60 -0.74 14.28 -10.76
C THR A 60 -0.76 15.77 -11.12
N SER A 61 -1.20 16.64 -10.20
CA SER A 61 -1.08 18.09 -10.36
C SER A 61 0.37 18.56 -10.36
N VAL A 62 1.24 17.95 -9.52
CA VAL A 62 2.68 18.24 -9.52
C VAL A 62 3.33 17.84 -10.84
N GLU A 63 3.00 16.64 -11.37
CA GLU A 63 3.48 16.22 -12.69
C GLU A 63 3.09 17.23 -13.79
N THR A 64 1.83 17.68 -13.76
CA THR A 64 1.32 18.67 -14.71
C THR A 64 2.08 20.00 -14.58
N ALA A 65 2.25 20.51 -13.36
CA ALA A 65 2.98 21.76 -13.12
C ALA A 65 4.46 21.67 -13.55
N LEU A 66 5.11 20.53 -13.34
CA LEU A 66 6.48 20.29 -13.81
C LEU A 66 6.55 20.25 -15.33
N ARG A 67 5.59 19.61 -16.01
CA ARG A 67 5.51 19.58 -17.47
C ARG A 67 5.27 20.97 -18.06
N ASP A 68 4.38 21.74 -17.47
CA ASP A 68 4.09 23.11 -17.90
C ASP A 68 5.32 24.00 -17.70
N THR A 69 6.00 23.86 -16.57
CA THR A 69 7.29 24.52 -16.28
C THR A 69 8.35 24.14 -17.32
N ALA A 70 8.46 22.86 -17.65
CA ALA A 70 9.43 22.34 -18.61
C ALA A 70 9.17 22.84 -20.04
N SER A 71 7.91 23.13 -20.37
CA SER A 71 7.52 23.71 -21.66
C SER A 71 7.71 25.23 -21.69
N ALA A 72 7.43 25.93 -20.59
CA ALA A 72 7.45 27.39 -20.52
C ALA A 72 8.86 27.98 -20.39
N ILE A 73 9.70 27.41 -19.52
CA ILE A 73 11.03 27.98 -19.21
C ILE A 73 11.92 28.11 -20.46
N PRO A 74 12.05 27.11 -21.35
CA PRO A 74 12.86 27.26 -22.56
C PRO A 74 12.42 28.43 -23.45
N VAL A 75 11.11 28.69 -23.56
CA VAL A 75 10.58 29.81 -24.34
C VAL A 75 10.93 31.15 -23.70
N ILE A 76 10.77 31.26 -22.38
CA ILE A 76 11.15 32.43 -21.58
C ILE A 76 12.64 32.71 -21.73
N LEU A 77 13.48 31.68 -21.55
CA LEU A 77 14.94 31.78 -21.63
C LEU A 77 15.43 32.16 -23.02
N ASN A 78 14.89 31.53 -24.08
CA ASN A 78 15.29 31.86 -25.45
C ASN A 78 15.01 33.33 -25.80
N SER A 79 13.84 33.83 -25.38
CA SER A 79 13.44 35.22 -25.62
C SER A 79 14.30 36.19 -24.81
N GLY A 80 14.53 35.89 -23.54
CA GLY A 80 15.38 36.68 -22.64
C GLY A 80 16.85 36.73 -23.08
N MET A 81 17.43 35.57 -23.40
CA MET A 81 18.81 35.49 -23.90
C MET A 81 18.99 36.23 -25.23
N ALA A 82 18.00 36.21 -26.13
CA ALA A 82 18.05 36.98 -27.36
C ALA A 82 18.06 38.49 -27.09
N ALA A 83 17.21 38.97 -26.17
CA ALA A 83 17.20 40.37 -25.75
C ALA A 83 18.55 40.78 -25.13
N LEU A 84 19.07 40.00 -24.19
CA LEU A 84 20.37 40.28 -23.54
C LEU A 84 21.53 40.29 -24.53
N LYS A 85 21.56 39.37 -25.51
CA LYS A 85 22.59 39.35 -26.56
C LYS A 85 22.50 40.58 -27.47
N ASN A 86 21.29 41.03 -27.81
CA ASN A 86 21.10 42.24 -28.62
C ASN A 86 21.59 43.49 -27.87
N LEU A 87 21.24 43.63 -26.58
CA LEU A 87 21.72 44.72 -25.73
C LEU A 87 23.25 44.67 -25.54
N GLN A 88 23.83 43.47 -25.45
CA GLN A 88 25.29 43.30 -25.41
C GLN A 88 25.96 43.75 -26.71
N LEU A 89 25.35 43.51 -27.88
CA LEU A 89 25.84 43.99 -29.16
C LEU A 89 25.74 45.51 -29.27
N GLU A 90 24.60 46.08 -28.87
CA GLU A 90 24.37 47.52 -28.86
C GLU A 90 25.40 48.25 -28.00
N ARG A 91 25.68 47.73 -26.80
CA ARG A 91 26.69 48.29 -25.89
C ARG A 91 28.09 48.37 -26.52
N LYS A 92 28.46 47.46 -27.43
CA LYS A 92 29.78 47.47 -28.10
C LYS A 92 29.96 48.65 -29.05
N THR A 93 28.86 49.15 -29.60
CA THR A 93 28.85 50.23 -30.60
C THR A 93 28.30 51.55 -30.05
N ALA A 94 27.87 51.56 -28.78
CA ALA A 94 27.23 52.68 -28.12
C ALA A 94 28.20 53.83 -27.81
N THR A 95 27.67 55.06 -27.78
CA THR A 95 28.40 56.23 -27.30
C THR A 95 28.34 56.32 -25.78
N GLU A 96 29.23 57.08 -25.15
CA GLU A 96 29.24 57.24 -23.67
C GLU A 96 27.91 57.75 -23.10
N SER A 97 27.12 58.52 -23.87
CA SER A 97 25.81 58.99 -23.42
C SER A 97 24.77 57.88 -23.31
N ASP A 98 24.89 56.83 -24.13
CA ASP A 98 23.88 55.78 -24.27
C ASP A 98 24.18 54.57 -23.36
N LEU A 99 25.42 54.45 -22.87
CA LEU A 99 25.86 53.33 -22.02
C LEU A 99 25.03 53.20 -20.73
N LYS A 100 24.54 54.31 -20.17
CA LYS A 100 23.70 54.28 -18.97
C LYS A 100 22.31 53.71 -19.27
N GLU A 101 21.68 54.14 -20.36
CA GLU A 101 20.37 53.66 -20.79
C GLU A 101 20.43 52.15 -21.11
N ILE A 102 21.45 51.72 -21.86
CA ILE A 102 21.66 50.30 -22.18
C ILE A 102 21.88 49.46 -20.92
N ALA A 103 22.58 49.99 -19.91
CA ALA A 103 22.74 49.30 -18.63
C ALA A 103 21.41 49.16 -17.85
N GLU A 104 20.55 50.18 -17.90
CA GLU A 104 19.20 50.12 -17.33
C GLU A 104 18.33 49.08 -18.06
N ASP A 105 18.40 49.01 -19.39
CA ASP A 105 17.69 48.02 -20.20
C ASP A 105 18.16 46.58 -19.95
N ILE A 106 19.48 46.37 -19.80
CA ILE A 106 20.04 45.06 -19.42
C ILE A 106 19.48 44.63 -18.07
N ASN A 107 19.50 45.51 -17.07
CA ASN A 107 18.96 45.21 -15.75
C ASN A 107 17.45 44.91 -15.81
N GLY A 108 16.69 45.68 -16.60
CA GLY A 108 15.28 45.45 -16.84
C GLY A 108 15.00 44.06 -17.44
N ALA A 109 15.76 43.67 -18.47
CA ALA A 109 15.64 42.37 -19.11
C ALA A 109 15.99 41.20 -18.15
N VAL A 110 17.03 41.34 -17.32
CA VAL A 110 17.37 40.33 -16.29
C VAL A 110 16.26 40.18 -15.27
N VAL A 111 15.72 41.29 -14.75
CA VAL A 111 14.62 41.29 -13.78
C VAL A 111 13.37 40.64 -14.38
N GLU A 112 13.04 40.95 -15.63
CA GLU A 112 11.87 40.37 -16.32
C GLU A 112 12.00 38.85 -16.47
N VAL A 113 13.15 38.38 -16.98
CA VAL A 113 13.43 36.95 -17.17
C VAL A 113 13.41 36.22 -15.82
N SER A 114 14.09 36.77 -14.82
CA SER A 114 14.14 36.22 -13.47
C SER A 114 12.74 36.11 -12.85
N GLY A 115 11.90 37.14 -12.98
CA GLY A 115 10.53 37.15 -12.49
C GLY A 115 9.66 36.08 -13.15
N LYS A 116 9.75 35.94 -14.48
CA LYS A 116 9.00 34.92 -15.24
C LYS A 116 9.41 33.50 -14.88
N ILE A 117 10.70 33.24 -14.67
CA ILE A 117 11.21 31.92 -14.26
C ILE A 117 10.79 31.61 -12.81
N THR A 118 10.92 32.58 -11.91
CA THR A 118 10.49 32.45 -10.50
C THR A 118 9.01 32.13 -10.40
N GLN A 119 8.17 32.71 -11.27
CA GLN A 119 6.75 32.39 -11.32
C GLN A 119 6.50 30.91 -11.64
N GLN A 120 7.33 30.27 -12.47
CA GLN A 120 7.18 28.84 -12.77
C GLN A 120 7.54 27.96 -11.57
N ALA A 121 8.63 28.27 -10.86
CA ALA A 121 8.97 27.59 -9.60
C ALA A 121 7.83 27.71 -8.57
N ASN A 122 7.21 28.89 -8.47
CA ASN A 122 6.05 29.11 -7.60
C ASN A 122 4.82 28.29 -8.00
N ASN A 123 4.61 28.02 -9.29
CA ASN A 123 3.52 27.15 -9.73
C ASN A 123 3.73 25.71 -9.26
N VAL A 124 4.96 25.18 -9.38
CA VAL A 124 5.32 23.85 -8.87
C VAL A 124 5.18 23.80 -7.35
N ARG A 125 5.68 24.82 -6.64
CA ARG A 125 5.57 24.93 -5.17
C ARG A 125 4.12 24.91 -4.70
N LYS A 126 3.22 25.61 -5.38
CA LYS A 126 1.78 25.59 -5.05
C LYS A 126 1.20 24.18 -5.20
N ALA A 127 1.58 23.45 -6.25
CA ALA A 127 1.14 22.07 -6.43
C ALA A 127 1.71 21.13 -5.35
N LEU A 128 2.91 21.40 -4.84
CA LEU A 128 3.55 20.61 -3.78
C LEU A 128 2.95 20.83 -2.39
N ALA A 129 2.44 22.02 -2.09
CA ALA A 129 1.91 22.38 -0.76
C ALA A 129 0.83 21.41 -0.28
N ASP A 130 0.03 20.87 -1.21
CA ASP A 130 -1.07 19.94 -0.90
C ASP A 130 -0.61 18.49 -0.70
N ILE A 131 0.67 18.16 -0.94
CA ILE A 131 1.23 16.79 -0.76
C ILE A 131 2.45 16.73 0.15
N SER A 132 2.83 17.83 0.79
CA SER A 132 4.02 17.85 1.64
C SER A 132 3.82 17.14 2.99
N GLU A 133 2.58 16.95 3.42
CA GLU A 133 2.27 16.28 4.68
C GLU A 133 2.52 14.77 4.58
N GLU A 134 3.35 14.26 5.47
CA GLU A 134 3.61 12.83 5.64
C GLU A 134 2.45 12.12 6.35
N LEU A 135 2.33 10.82 6.11
CA LEU A 135 1.41 9.99 6.88
C LEU A 135 1.98 9.77 8.29
N ASP A 136 1.19 10.06 9.33
CA ASP A 136 1.52 9.62 10.68
C ASP A 136 1.35 8.09 10.79
N ARG A 137 2.48 7.39 10.89
CA ARG A 137 2.53 5.93 10.97
C ARG A 137 2.41 5.39 12.39
N PHE A 138 2.55 6.22 13.42
CA PHE A 138 2.62 5.75 14.80
C PHE A 138 1.35 5.00 15.23
N THR A 139 0.19 5.58 14.95
CA THR A 139 -1.10 4.95 15.27
C THR A 139 -1.32 3.68 14.44
N THR A 140 -1.02 3.73 13.14
CA THR A 140 -1.25 2.59 12.25
C THR A 140 -0.27 1.43 12.45
N ASP A 141 0.95 1.69 12.94
CA ASP A 141 1.90 0.65 13.35
C ASP A 141 1.38 -0.12 14.57
N THR A 142 0.77 0.59 15.52
CA THR A 142 0.14 -0.03 16.68
C THR A 142 -1.02 -0.94 16.23
N GLU A 143 -1.85 -0.48 15.29
CA GLU A 143 -2.94 -1.28 14.71
C GLU A 143 -2.43 -2.54 13.99
N ILE A 144 -1.33 -2.44 13.23
CA ILE A 144 -0.69 -3.61 12.60
C ILE A 144 -0.32 -4.66 13.65
N GLU A 145 0.31 -4.25 14.74
CA GLU A 145 0.72 -5.18 15.80
C GLU A 145 -0.48 -5.80 16.52
N VAL A 146 -1.56 -5.04 16.73
CA VAL A 146 -2.82 -5.57 17.26
C VAL A 146 -3.41 -6.64 16.33
N PHE A 147 -3.46 -6.40 15.02
CA PHE A 147 -3.92 -7.41 14.06
C PHE A 147 -3.04 -8.66 14.05
N LYS A 148 -1.71 -8.51 14.13
CA LYS A 148 -0.78 -9.65 14.20
C LYS A 148 -0.99 -10.48 15.47
N GLN A 149 -1.13 -9.84 16.62
CA GLN A 149 -1.41 -10.53 17.89
C GLN A 149 -2.75 -11.25 17.83
N ASN A 150 -3.79 -10.59 17.30
CA ASN A 150 -5.09 -11.21 17.10
C ASN A 150 -5.00 -12.43 16.16
N ASN A 151 -4.25 -12.31 15.05
CA ASN A 151 -4.04 -13.44 14.14
C ASN A 151 -3.34 -14.62 14.81
N GLN A 152 -2.40 -14.39 15.72
CA GLN A 152 -1.76 -15.47 16.48
C GLN A 152 -2.77 -16.20 17.36
N LEU A 153 -3.62 -15.47 18.07
CA LEU A 153 -4.68 -16.05 18.91
C LEU A 153 -5.69 -16.85 18.08
N VAL A 154 -6.21 -16.25 17.00
CA VAL A 154 -7.17 -16.91 16.10
C VAL A 154 -6.56 -18.14 15.43
N SER A 155 -5.27 -18.11 15.07
CA SER A 155 -4.60 -19.29 14.50
C SER A 155 -4.49 -20.45 15.49
N GLN A 156 -4.28 -20.17 16.78
CA GLN A 156 -4.28 -21.21 17.83
C GLN A 156 -5.68 -21.80 18.04
N GLU A 157 -6.72 -20.95 18.01
CA GLU A 157 -8.10 -21.41 18.09
C GLU A 157 -8.50 -22.24 16.86
N LEU A 158 -8.04 -21.85 15.67
CA LEU A 158 -8.22 -22.59 14.43
C LEU A 158 -7.62 -23.99 14.54
N GLU A 159 -6.34 -24.12 14.89
CA GLU A 159 -5.66 -25.41 15.03
C GLU A 159 -6.34 -26.31 16.07
N THR A 160 -6.76 -25.73 17.19
CA THR A 160 -7.53 -26.44 18.24
C THR A 160 -8.86 -26.96 17.69
N THR A 161 -9.56 -26.14 16.91
CA THR A 161 -10.86 -26.48 16.31
C THR A 161 -10.72 -27.52 15.19
N GLU A 162 -9.65 -27.46 14.40
CA GLU A 162 -9.32 -28.44 13.35
C GLU A 162 -9.09 -29.82 13.98
N SER A 163 -8.29 -29.86 15.05
CA SER A 163 -8.03 -31.08 15.81
C SER A 163 -9.32 -31.67 16.40
N ALA A 164 -10.16 -30.83 17.03
CA ALA A 164 -11.45 -31.25 17.56
C ALA A 164 -12.39 -31.78 16.46
N THR A 165 -12.39 -31.16 15.28
CA THR A 165 -13.18 -31.57 14.13
C THR A 165 -12.72 -32.93 13.59
N ALA A 166 -11.41 -33.12 13.43
CA ALA A 166 -10.83 -34.38 12.98
C ALA A 166 -11.12 -35.53 13.96
N GLN A 167 -10.98 -35.26 15.26
CA GLN A 167 -11.31 -36.24 16.31
C GLN A 167 -12.79 -36.62 16.26
N LEU A 168 -13.69 -35.64 16.23
CA LEU A 168 -15.14 -35.88 16.21
C LEU A 168 -15.57 -36.60 14.94
N SER A 169 -14.99 -36.27 13.79
CA SER A 169 -15.24 -36.95 12.51
C SER A 169 -14.85 -38.43 12.57
N THR A 170 -13.69 -38.73 13.15
CA THR A 170 -13.22 -40.10 13.37
C THR A 170 -14.18 -40.88 14.28
N GLN A 171 -14.57 -40.28 15.40
CA GLN A 171 -15.51 -40.87 16.35
C GLN A 171 -16.88 -41.14 15.70
N ARG A 172 -17.40 -40.17 14.96
CA ARG A 172 -18.68 -40.28 14.22
C ARG A 172 -18.63 -41.39 13.17
N SER A 173 -17.49 -41.58 12.50
CA SER A 173 -17.31 -42.66 11.52
C SER A 173 -17.36 -44.06 12.15
N ALA A 174 -16.76 -44.23 13.33
CA ALA A 174 -16.84 -45.47 14.09
C ALA A 174 -18.29 -45.78 14.55
N VAL A 175 -19.02 -44.78 15.07
CA VAL A 175 -20.44 -44.93 15.41
C VAL A 175 -21.29 -45.28 14.18
N THR A 176 -21.03 -44.61 13.05
CA THR A 176 -21.72 -44.90 11.78
C THR A 176 -21.48 -46.33 11.30
N SER A 177 -20.25 -46.83 11.46
CA SER A 177 -19.88 -48.20 11.12
C SER A 177 -20.59 -49.23 12.00
N ALA A 178 -20.71 -48.94 13.31
CA ALA A 178 -21.46 -49.78 14.25
C ALA A 178 -22.96 -49.82 13.88
N ILE A 179 -23.58 -48.67 13.60
CA ILE A 179 -24.98 -48.59 13.15
C ILE A 179 -25.19 -49.42 11.88
N ALA A 180 -24.34 -49.22 10.87
CA ALA A 180 -24.47 -49.92 9.59
C ALA A 180 -24.39 -51.45 9.72
N LEU A 181 -23.56 -51.96 10.64
CA LEU A 181 -23.51 -53.41 10.94
C LEU A 181 -24.80 -53.89 11.58
N ILE A 182 -25.33 -53.17 12.58
CA ILE A 182 -26.57 -53.55 13.27
C ILE A 182 -27.78 -53.46 12.32
N GLU A 183 -27.81 -52.48 11.42
CA GLU A 183 -28.90 -52.27 10.44
C GLU A 183 -28.94 -53.31 9.32
N THR A 184 -27.94 -54.20 9.22
CA THR A 184 -28.04 -55.33 8.29
C THR A 184 -29.26 -56.18 8.62
N LYS A 185 -29.98 -56.65 7.59
CA LYS A 185 -31.28 -57.33 7.75
C LYS A 185 -31.25 -58.51 8.73
N ASP A 186 -30.11 -59.19 8.84
CA ASP A 186 -29.92 -60.36 9.69
C ASP A 186 -29.87 -60.01 11.19
N PHE A 187 -29.39 -58.81 11.53
CA PHE A 187 -29.24 -58.37 12.92
C PHE A 187 -30.32 -57.37 13.36
N ALA A 188 -30.84 -56.56 12.43
CA ALA A 188 -31.81 -55.50 12.73
C ALA A 188 -33.06 -56.05 13.43
N THR A 189 -33.58 -57.22 13.02
CA THR A 189 -34.77 -57.83 13.63
C THR A 189 -34.56 -58.33 15.06
N LEU A 190 -33.31 -58.57 15.46
CA LEU A 190 -32.95 -59.13 16.77
C LEU A 190 -32.48 -58.05 17.76
N LEU A 191 -31.87 -56.97 17.24
CA LEU A 191 -31.13 -56.01 18.06
C LEU A 191 -31.80 -54.65 18.22
N ASN A 192 -32.85 -54.32 17.45
CA ASN A 192 -33.41 -52.96 17.38
C ASN A 192 -33.78 -52.36 18.76
N ASP A 193 -34.42 -53.16 19.61
CA ASP A 193 -34.87 -52.75 20.96
C ASP A 193 -34.01 -53.33 22.10
N THR A 194 -32.94 -54.03 21.75
CA THR A 194 -32.07 -54.77 22.68
C THR A 194 -30.91 -53.89 23.14
N ILE A 195 -30.56 -53.97 24.42
CA ILE A 195 -29.35 -53.34 24.93
C ILE A 195 -28.14 -54.02 24.28
N LEU A 196 -27.31 -53.22 23.62
CA LEU A 196 -26.15 -53.70 22.87
C LEU A 196 -24.98 -53.97 23.83
N THR A 197 -24.54 -55.22 23.87
CA THR A 197 -23.41 -55.72 24.68
C THR A 197 -22.70 -56.81 23.89
N ALA A 198 -21.43 -57.09 24.20
CA ALA A 198 -20.68 -58.20 23.57
C ALA A 198 -21.49 -59.51 23.50
N LYS A 199 -22.19 -59.83 24.60
CA LYS A 199 -23.01 -61.03 24.72
C LYS A 199 -24.24 -60.97 23.81
N THR A 200 -25.02 -59.88 23.86
CA THR A 200 -26.22 -59.76 23.02
C THR A 200 -25.91 -59.71 21.53
N LEU A 201 -24.74 -59.17 21.15
CA LEU A 201 -24.24 -59.19 19.77
C LEU A 201 -23.84 -60.60 19.31
N ALA A 202 -23.10 -61.34 20.15
CA ALA A 202 -22.72 -62.72 19.86
C ALA A 202 -23.94 -63.67 19.81
N ASP A 203 -24.89 -63.49 20.72
CA ASP A 203 -26.14 -64.26 20.76
C ASP A 203 -27.01 -64.00 19.51
N ALA A 204 -26.89 -62.82 18.89
CA ALA A 204 -27.52 -62.47 17.62
C ALA A 204 -26.78 -63.02 16.37
N GLY A 205 -25.65 -63.72 16.56
CA GLY A 205 -24.90 -64.37 15.48
C GLY A 205 -23.80 -63.52 14.84
N MET A 206 -23.46 -62.35 15.40
CA MET A 206 -22.33 -61.55 14.91
C MET A 206 -21.01 -62.29 15.11
N GLN A 207 -20.16 -62.26 14.09
CA GLN A 207 -18.81 -62.82 14.17
C GLN A 207 -17.90 -61.93 15.03
N PRO A 208 -16.85 -62.48 15.66
CA PRO A 208 -15.98 -61.70 16.55
C PRO A 208 -15.47 -60.37 15.98
N PRO A 209 -15.01 -60.28 14.71
CA PRO A 209 -14.59 -59.00 14.13
C PRO A 209 -15.73 -57.97 13.99
N GLN A 210 -16.97 -58.41 13.81
CA GLN A 210 -18.14 -57.53 13.74
C GLN A 210 -18.52 -57.01 15.13
N VAL A 211 -18.42 -57.87 16.16
CA VAL A 211 -18.62 -57.49 17.56
C VAL A 211 -17.65 -56.39 17.96
N GLU A 212 -16.36 -56.51 17.62
CA GLU A 212 -15.33 -55.51 17.94
C GLU A 212 -15.65 -54.12 17.34
N ILE A 213 -16.17 -54.06 16.10
CA ILE A 213 -16.55 -52.78 15.46
C ILE A 213 -17.72 -52.13 16.21
N VAL A 214 -18.73 -52.93 16.59
CA VAL A 214 -19.89 -52.42 17.32
C VAL A 214 -19.49 -51.98 18.73
N GLU A 215 -18.64 -52.75 19.43
CA GLU A 215 -18.11 -52.38 20.75
C GLU A 215 -17.32 -51.07 20.72
N ALA A 216 -16.53 -50.84 19.67
CA ALA A 216 -15.82 -49.56 19.50
C ALA A 216 -16.80 -48.38 19.37
N GLY A 217 -17.89 -48.54 18.61
CA GLY A 217 -18.94 -47.53 18.50
C GLY A 217 -19.70 -47.30 19.82
N LEU A 218 -20.01 -48.38 20.55
CA LEU A 218 -20.65 -48.30 21.87
C LEU A 218 -19.79 -47.57 22.88
N LYS A 219 -18.47 -47.86 22.91
CA LYS A 219 -17.52 -47.17 23.78
C LYS A 219 -17.52 -45.67 23.53
N ILE A 220 -17.48 -45.25 22.26
CA ILE A 220 -17.56 -43.84 21.88
C ILE A 220 -18.89 -43.23 22.35
N GLY A 221 -20.00 -43.95 22.19
CA GLY A 221 -21.30 -43.46 22.66
C GLY A 221 -21.39 -43.29 24.17
N SER A 222 -20.86 -44.25 24.93
CA SER A 222 -20.78 -44.16 26.39
C SER A 222 -19.89 -42.99 26.84
N GLU A 223 -18.75 -42.78 26.19
CA GLU A 223 -17.86 -41.64 26.46
C GLU A 223 -18.51 -40.30 26.11
N PHE A 224 -19.25 -40.23 25.00
CA PHE A 224 -19.88 -39.00 24.52
C PHE A 224 -21.08 -38.57 25.39
N ILE A 225 -21.89 -39.53 25.86
CA ILE A 225 -23.06 -39.27 26.71
C ILE A 225 -22.65 -39.03 28.17
N GLY A 226 -21.43 -39.44 28.56
CA GLY A 226 -20.90 -39.27 29.91
C GLY A 226 -21.48 -40.26 30.93
N ASP A 227 -22.20 -41.28 30.47
CA ASP A 227 -22.82 -42.31 31.32
C ASP A 227 -22.43 -43.71 30.83
N VAL A 228 -21.36 -44.25 31.42
CA VAL A 228 -20.80 -45.56 31.09
C VAL A 228 -21.69 -46.71 31.61
N GLN A 229 -22.65 -46.43 32.50
CA GLN A 229 -23.52 -47.46 33.07
C GLN A 229 -24.82 -47.66 32.29
N LYS A 230 -25.20 -46.71 31.43
CA LYS A 230 -26.39 -46.81 30.61
C LYS A 230 -26.12 -47.69 29.39
N GLY A 231 -26.78 -48.85 29.34
CA GLY A 231 -26.76 -49.69 28.14
C GLY A 231 -27.38 -48.96 26.96
N LEU A 232 -26.69 -48.96 25.81
CA LEU A 232 -27.11 -48.28 24.59
C LEU A 232 -27.88 -49.23 23.67
N LYS A 233 -28.92 -48.73 23.02
CA LYS A 233 -29.67 -49.39 21.94
C LYS A 233 -29.27 -48.81 20.59
N LEU A 234 -29.78 -49.41 19.50
CA LEU A 234 -29.56 -48.89 18.15
C LEU A 234 -30.04 -47.44 18.00
N LEU A 235 -31.23 -47.12 18.52
CA LEU A 235 -31.78 -45.77 18.44
C LEU A 235 -30.89 -44.75 19.17
N ASP A 236 -30.33 -45.11 20.34
CA ASP A 236 -29.40 -44.24 21.07
C ASP A 236 -28.13 -43.94 20.25
N LEU A 237 -27.62 -44.91 19.48
CA LEU A 237 -26.48 -44.71 18.58
C LEU A 237 -26.83 -43.81 17.39
N ILE A 238 -28.04 -43.94 16.84
CA ILE A 238 -28.53 -43.07 15.75
C ILE A 238 -28.65 -41.63 16.26
N ASP A 239 -29.31 -41.41 17.40
CA ASP A 239 -29.47 -40.09 18.01
C ASP A 239 -28.10 -39.46 18.33
N LEU A 240 -27.16 -40.26 18.83
CA LEU A 240 -25.78 -39.86 19.06
C LEU A 240 -25.10 -39.40 17.77
N ARG A 241 -25.17 -40.20 16.70
CA ARG A 241 -24.57 -39.87 15.39
C ARG A 241 -25.13 -38.54 14.87
N ASP A 242 -26.42 -38.33 15.02
CA ASP A 242 -27.08 -37.13 14.54
C ASP A 242 -26.65 -35.90 15.37
N SER A 243 -26.53 -36.04 16.70
CA SER A 243 -25.93 -35.00 17.56
C SER A 243 -24.46 -34.70 17.21
N MET A 244 -23.67 -35.72 16.85
CA MET A 244 -22.30 -35.52 16.37
C MET A 244 -22.25 -34.76 15.06
N ASN A 245 -23.18 -35.01 14.13
CA ASN A 245 -23.28 -34.24 12.88
C ASN A 245 -23.57 -32.76 13.17
N GLU A 246 -24.54 -32.45 14.05
CA GLU A 246 -24.84 -31.07 14.43
C GLU A 246 -23.62 -30.35 15.05
N ARG A 247 -22.82 -31.07 15.84
CA ARG A 247 -21.60 -30.53 16.43
C ARG A 247 -20.49 -30.34 15.39
N LEU A 248 -20.35 -31.25 14.42
CA LEU A 248 -19.44 -31.08 13.28
C LEU A 248 -19.82 -29.87 12.42
N ASP A 249 -21.11 -29.65 12.18
CA ASP A 249 -21.59 -28.49 11.42
C ASP A 249 -21.24 -27.18 12.14
N LYS A 250 -21.41 -27.14 13.46
CA LYS A 250 -21.00 -25.98 14.29
C LYS A 250 -19.50 -25.73 14.22
N LEU A 251 -18.67 -26.77 14.39
CA LEU A 251 -17.22 -26.65 14.31
C LEU A 251 -16.77 -26.20 12.91
N THR A 252 -17.37 -26.72 11.85
CA THR A 252 -17.10 -26.31 10.47
C THR A 252 -17.44 -24.83 10.26
N GLY A 253 -18.57 -24.36 10.81
CA GLY A 253 -18.92 -22.95 10.81
C GLY A 253 -17.91 -22.08 11.55
N GLN A 254 -17.38 -22.56 12.69
CA GLN A 254 -16.34 -21.87 13.45
C GLN A 254 -15.01 -21.80 12.69
N LEU A 255 -14.58 -22.91 12.07
CA LEU A 255 -13.37 -22.95 11.24
C LEU A 255 -13.43 -21.87 10.14
N LYS A 256 -14.54 -21.84 9.39
CA LYS A 256 -14.73 -20.83 8.35
C LYS A 256 -14.70 -19.40 8.91
N ALA A 257 -15.34 -19.17 10.06
CA ALA A 257 -15.33 -17.85 10.69
C ALA A 257 -13.91 -17.42 11.11
N PHE A 258 -13.08 -18.33 11.61
CA PHE A 258 -11.68 -18.05 11.91
C PHE A 258 -10.85 -17.76 10.66
N GLU A 259 -11.02 -18.55 9.58
CA GLU A 259 -10.37 -18.31 8.29
C GLU A 259 -10.74 -16.93 7.72
N ASP A 260 -12.04 -16.60 7.71
CA ASP A 260 -12.56 -15.32 7.24
C ASP A 260 -12.00 -14.15 8.09
N GLN A 261 -11.91 -14.32 9.41
CA GLN A 261 -11.33 -13.32 10.32
C GLN A 261 -9.83 -13.10 10.06
N LEU A 262 -9.06 -14.18 9.86
CA LEU A 262 -7.64 -14.10 9.53
C LEU A 262 -7.43 -13.40 8.18
N ALA A 263 -8.22 -13.76 7.17
CA ALA A 263 -8.18 -13.11 5.86
C ALA A 263 -8.46 -11.61 5.97
N LYS A 264 -9.53 -11.23 6.69
CA LYS A 264 -9.89 -9.82 6.92
C LYS A 264 -8.79 -9.04 7.64
N ASN A 265 -8.24 -9.60 8.72
CA ASN A 265 -7.13 -8.95 9.45
C ASN A 265 -5.89 -8.78 8.56
N ASN A 266 -5.54 -9.79 7.78
CA ASN A 266 -4.41 -9.71 6.85
C ASN A 266 -4.63 -8.66 5.76
N ASP A 267 -5.85 -8.53 5.24
CA ASP A 267 -6.16 -7.49 4.24
C ASP A 267 -6.19 -6.09 4.86
N SER A 268 -6.60 -5.93 6.11
CA SER A 268 -6.45 -4.68 6.88
C SER A 268 -4.99 -4.29 7.09
N ILE A 269 -4.12 -5.26 7.40
CA ILE A 269 -2.66 -5.02 7.47
C ILE A 269 -2.13 -4.60 6.10
N LYS A 270 -2.50 -5.32 5.03
CA LYS A 270 -2.08 -4.97 3.66
C LYS A 270 -2.52 -3.56 3.28
N LEU A 271 -3.72 -3.13 3.68
CA LEU A 271 -4.21 -1.77 3.44
C LEU A 271 -3.24 -0.74 3.99
N ILE A 272 -2.86 -0.87 5.27
CA ILE A 272 -1.92 0.05 5.92
C ILE A 272 -0.57 0.03 5.20
N LEU A 273 -0.05 -1.15 4.87
CA LEU A 273 1.24 -1.28 4.17
C LEU A 273 1.22 -0.67 2.76
N GLN A 274 0.10 -0.77 2.03
CA GLN A 274 -0.05 -0.09 0.75
C GLN A 274 -0.15 1.43 0.91
N ALA A 275 -0.74 1.93 2.00
CA ALA A 275 -0.72 3.35 2.32
C ALA A 275 0.70 3.84 2.64
N TYR A 276 1.52 3.03 3.32
CA TYR A 276 2.94 3.36 3.55
C TYR A 276 3.74 3.39 2.25
N ALA A 277 3.54 2.39 1.38
CA ALA A 277 4.18 2.36 0.07
C ALA A 277 3.79 3.58 -0.78
N PHE A 278 2.53 4.01 -0.73
CA PHE A 278 2.09 5.25 -1.36
C PHE A 278 2.84 6.47 -0.80
N ASP A 279 2.90 6.59 0.52
CA ASP A 279 3.52 7.74 1.19
C ASP A 279 5.04 7.81 0.95
N ASP A 280 5.72 6.67 0.89
CA ASP A 280 7.14 6.61 0.49
C ASP A 280 7.35 7.15 -0.93
N LEU A 281 6.49 6.74 -1.88
CA LEU A 281 6.56 7.19 -3.27
C LEU A 281 6.21 8.69 -3.40
N ARG A 282 5.22 9.16 -2.64
CA ARG A 282 4.89 10.59 -2.52
C ARG A 282 6.11 11.38 -2.04
N GLY A 283 6.79 10.90 -1.00
CA GLY A 283 8.02 11.51 -0.48
C GLY A 283 9.11 11.65 -1.54
N GLN A 284 9.34 10.61 -2.36
CA GLN A 284 10.28 10.67 -3.47
C GLN A 284 9.90 11.73 -4.51
N VAL A 285 8.62 11.83 -4.87
CA VAL A 285 8.14 12.86 -5.82
C VAL A 285 8.36 14.27 -5.27
N VAL A 286 8.12 14.48 -3.97
CA VAL A 286 8.36 15.76 -3.31
C VAL A 286 9.85 16.13 -3.35
N ILE A 287 10.75 15.18 -3.09
CA ILE A 287 12.21 15.39 -3.15
C ILE A 287 12.63 15.83 -4.57
N GLU A 288 12.24 15.08 -5.59
CA GLU A 288 12.60 15.36 -6.98
C GLU A 288 12.03 16.70 -7.47
N ALA A 289 10.79 17.03 -7.11
CA ALA A 289 10.18 18.31 -7.47
C ALA A 289 10.86 19.50 -6.76
N ASN A 290 11.26 19.34 -5.49
CA ASN A 290 12.01 20.38 -4.77
C ASN A 290 13.39 20.63 -5.38
N GLN A 291 14.08 19.61 -5.89
CA GLN A 291 15.36 19.79 -6.58
C GLN A 291 15.24 20.69 -7.83
N VAL A 292 14.12 20.60 -8.56
CA VAL A 292 13.81 21.49 -9.70
C VAL A 292 13.60 22.93 -9.20
N ILE A 293 12.81 23.12 -8.15
CA ILE A 293 12.56 24.43 -7.53
C ILE A 293 13.86 25.05 -7.05
N ASP A 294 14.67 24.32 -6.27
CA ASP A 294 15.93 24.78 -5.71
C ASP A 294 16.93 25.17 -6.81
N THR A 295 16.97 24.41 -7.92
CA THR A 295 17.80 24.75 -9.08
C THR A 295 17.35 26.06 -9.71
N ILE A 296 16.04 26.23 -9.92
CA ILE A 296 15.50 27.47 -10.48
C ILE A 296 15.81 28.66 -9.57
N GLU A 297 15.63 28.51 -8.26
CA GLU A 297 15.85 29.59 -7.28
C GLU A 297 17.32 29.94 -7.10
N ALA A 298 18.21 28.95 -7.15
CA ALA A 298 19.65 29.18 -7.15
C ALA A 298 20.08 29.99 -8.38
N VAL A 299 19.54 29.66 -9.56
CA VAL A 299 19.81 30.41 -10.80
C VAL A 299 19.25 31.84 -10.73
N THR A 300 18.00 32.02 -10.29
CA THR A 300 17.40 33.36 -10.21
C THR A 300 18.08 34.24 -9.16
N ALA A 301 18.53 33.67 -8.04
CA ALA A 301 19.34 34.36 -7.05
C ALA A 301 20.71 34.79 -7.63
N TYR A 302 21.39 33.88 -8.33
CA TYR A 302 22.68 34.17 -8.96
C TYR A 302 22.59 35.32 -9.98
N ILE A 303 21.64 35.26 -10.92
CA ILE A 303 21.53 36.31 -11.96
C ILE A 303 21.12 37.66 -11.37
N SER A 304 20.34 37.67 -10.28
CA SER A 304 19.89 38.92 -9.64
C SER A 304 21.00 39.60 -8.82
N GLN A 305 22.04 38.87 -8.45
CA GLN A 305 23.20 39.40 -7.68
C GLN A 305 24.41 39.73 -8.56
N THR A 306 24.37 39.35 -9.84
CA THR A 306 25.47 39.55 -10.78
C THR A 306 25.49 40.99 -11.30
N ASP A 307 26.66 41.64 -11.32
CA ASP A 307 26.82 42.99 -11.88
C ASP A 307 26.88 42.92 -13.41
N THR A 308 25.70 42.96 -14.04
CA THR A 308 25.54 42.91 -15.49
C THR A 308 26.01 44.17 -16.22
N GLY A 309 26.50 45.18 -15.50
CA GLY A 309 27.22 46.31 -16.08
C GLY A 309 28.56 45.90 -16.72
N GLN A 310 29.16 44.79 -16.28
CA GLN A 310 30.40 44.25 -16.83
C GLN A 310 30.14 43.23 -17.94
N GLU A 311 30.96 43.24 -19.00
CA GLU A 311 30.75 42.36 -20.17
C GLU A 311 30.93 40.88 -19.89
N ASP A 312 31.94 40.53 -19.13
CA ASP A 312 32.21 39.14 -18.77
C ASP A 312 31.08 38.59 -17.90
N GLN A 313 30.60 39.37 -16.94
CA GLN A 313 29.51 38.98 -16.03
C GLN A 313 28.16 38.83 -16.75
N LEU A 314 27.83 39.72 -17.70
CA LEU A 314 26.65 39.56 -18.54
C LEU A 314 26.74 38.29 -19.41
N SER A 315 27.94 37.98 -19.91
CA SER A 315 28.18 36.75 -20.69
C SER A 315 27.99 35.50 -19.83
N ASP A 316 28.43 35.52 -18.57
CA ASP A 316 28.22 34.45 -17.59
C ASP A 316 26.73 34.24 -17.26
N VAL A 317 25.96 35.33 -17.12
CA VAL A 317 24.49 35.25 -16.97
C VAL A 317 23.85 34.55 -18.16
N VAL A 318 24.19 34.95 -19.39
CA VAL A 318 23.66 34.32 -20.61
C VAL A 318 24.02 32.83 -20.68
N GLN A 319 25.25 32.45 -20.33
CA GLN A 319 25.65 31.04 -20.27
C GLN A 319 24.90 30.26 -19.19
N THR A 320 24.65 30.86 -18.03
CA THR A 320 23.92 30.23 -16.93
C THR A 320 22.45 29.99 -17.29
N LEU A 321 21.82 30.97 -17.95
CA LEU A 321 20.47 30.84 -18.51
C LEU A 321 20.40 29.74 -19.58
N GLN A 322 21.44 29.61 -20.41
CA GLN A 322 21.53 28.51 -21.38
C GLN A 322 21.60 27.14 -20.68
N LYS A 323 22.45 27.00 -19.65
CA LYS A 323 22.52 25.78 -18.84
C LYS A 323 21.20 25.43 -18.17
N LEU A 324 20.46 26.42 -17.66
CA LEU A 324 19.11 26.22 -17.13
C LEU A 324 18.15 25.74 -18.22
N SER A 325 18.23 26.28 -19.43
CA SER A 325 17.39 25.80 -20.55
C SER A 325 17.68 24.34 -20.88
N ASP A 326 18.95 23.92 -20.85
CA ASP A 326 19.33 22.55 -21.16
C ASP A 326 18.97 21.58 -20.02
N TYR A 327 19.15 22.00 -18.78
CA TYR A 327 18.67 21.29 -17.59
C TYR A 327 17.15 21.06 -17.62
N ILE A 328 16.35 22.10 -17.87
CA ILE A 328 14.89 21.97 -17.89
C ILE A 328 14.42 21.08 -19.05
N ARG A 329 15.15 21.02 -20.18
CA ARG A 329 14.84 20.07 -21.26
C ARG A 329 15.02 18.61 -20.86
N THR A 330 15.78 18.30 -19.82
CA THR A 330 15.84 16.91 -19.31
C THR A 330 14.58 16.52 -18.54
N ILE A 331 13.68 17.47 -18.26
CA ILE A 331 12.39 17.30 -17.58
C ILE A 331 11.26 16.87 -18.53
N THR A 332 11.39 17.13 -19.83
CA THR A 332 10.48 16.64 -20.87
C THR A 332 10.85 15.22 -21.30
#